data_AF-A0A0A2KIG6-F1
#
_entry.id   AF-A0A0A2KIG6-F1
#
_cell.length_a   1.000
_cell.length_b   1.000
_cell.length_c   1.000
_cell.angle_alpha   90.00
_cell.angle_beta   90.00
_cell.angle_gamma   90.00
#
_symmetry.space_group_name_H-M   'P 1'
#
loop_
_entity.id
_entity.type
_entity.pdbx_description
1 polymer ?
#
loop_
_entity_poly.entity_id
_entity_poly.type
_entity_poly.pdbx_seq_one_letter_code
_entity_poly.pdbx_strand_id
1 'polypeptide(L)'
;MAPSDADKMVYSDSDSRVVVIKPFKDHRLYPLSLDRQEDGNTVVKFLLSGEKTDSVFELGPVFFENWYRYQDDVDVNGAKIDLIQLFSTFDAGGSYISLPWWVPFGQTVSRTMALVVGRWVGGLLGYQPFYRKWTSDWDMACQKMESSFFQRRFADRSKKMD
;
A
#
# COMPACT_ATOMS: atom_id res chain seq x y z
N MET A 1 -2.77 4.03 -24.05
CA MET A 1 -1.32 4.27 -24.19
C MET A 1 -0.66 3.63 -22.99
N ALA A 2 0.06 2.52 -23.19
CA ALA A 2 0.82 1.88 -22.12
C ALA A 2 1.79 2.92 -21.51
N PRO A 3 2.09 2.89 -20.20
CA PRO A 3 3.09 3.78 -19.64
C PRO A 3 4.40 3.54 -20.39
N SER A 4 4.96 4.59 -20.96
CA SER A 4 6.30 4.61 -21.56
C SER A 4 7.31 3.99 -20.61
N ASP A 5 8.26 3.23 -21.15
CA ASP A 5 9.36 2.55 -20.46
C ASP A 5 9.83 3.30 -19.20
N ALA A 6 9.21 3.00 -18.06
CA ALA A 6 9.83 3.28 -16.78
C ALA A 6 11.07 2.39 -16.71
N ASP A 7 12.19 2.93 -16.23
CA ASP A 7 13.41 2.15 -15.96
C ASP A 7 13.05 0.94 -15.09
N LYS A 8 12.89 -0.23 -15.72
CA LYS A 8 12.60 -1.48 -15.03
C LYS A 8 13.91 -1.94 -14.40
N MET A 9 14.04 -1.75 -13.09
CA MET A 9 15.18 -2.27 -12.34
C MET A 9 14.83 -3.65 -11.79
N VAL A 10 15.74 -4.60 -12.02
CA VAL A 10 15.68 -5.95 -11.43
C VAL A 10 16.68 -5.98 -10.28
N TYR A 11 16.21 -6.36 -9.09
CA TYR A 11 17.02 -6.51 -7.89
C TYR A 11 17.30 -8.00 -7.65
N SER A 12 18.48 -8.30 -7.12
CA SER A 12 18.87 -9.64 -6.66
C SER A 12 19.28 -9.58 -5.19
N ASP A 13 19.38 -10.74 -4.54
CA ASP A 13 19.96 -10.92 -3.19
C ASP A 13 21.26 -10.11 -2.99
N SER A 14 22.15 -10.17 -3.97
CA SER A 14 23.47 -9.55 -3.91
C SER A 14 23.47 -8.03 -4.09
N ASP A 15 22.30 -7.44 -4.35
CA ASP A 15 22.19 -6.02 -4.65
C ASP A 15 22.13 -5.18 -3.36
N SER A 16 23.18 -4.38 -3.12
CA SER A 16 23.27 -3.45 -1.98
C SER A 16 22.79 -2.03 -2.30
N ARG A 17 22.23 -1.81 -3.51
CA ARG A 17 21.80 -0.49 -3.95
C ARG A 17 20.56 -0.02 -3.19
N VAL A 18 20.65 1.19 -2.66
CA VAL A 18 19.51 1.91 -2.08
C VAL A 18 18.90 2.81 -3.14
N VAL A 19 17.64 2.58 -3.50
CA VAL A 19 16.90 3.46 -4.40
C VAL A 19 16.01 4.39 -3.60
N VAL A 20 16.31 5.68 -3.67
CA VAL A 20 15.52 6.72 -2.99
C VAL A 20 14.38 7.15 -3.91
N ILE A 21 13.16 6.79 -3.53
CA ILE A 21 11.95 7.20 -4.22
C ILE A 21 11.58 8.58 -3.70
N LYS A 22 11.71 9.61 -4.55
CA LYS A 22 11.30 10.97 -4.19
C LYS A 22 9.79 11.02 -3.91
N PRO A 23 9.34 11.95 -3.05
CA PRO A 23 7.91 12.20 -2.87
C PRO A 23 7.20 12.36 -4.23
N PHE A 24 6.00 11.80 -4.32
CA PHE A 24 5.13 11.93 -5.50
C PHE A 24 5.63 11.23 -6.77
N LYS A 25 6.55 10.26 -6.64
CA LYS A 25 7.00 9.42 -7.76
C LYS A 25 6.25 8.08 -7.81
N ASP A 26 5.68 7.82 -8.97
CA ASP A 26 5.07 6.54 -9.29
C ASP A 26 6.11 5.43 -9.24
N HIS A 27 5.84 4.40 -8.47
CA HIS A 27 6.68 3.23 -8.35
C HIS A 27 5.81 1.99 -8.19
N ARG A 28 6.31 0.86 -8.65
CA ARG A 28 5.70 -0.46 -8.48
C ARG A 28 6.81 -1.45 -8.21
N LEU A 29 6.56 -2.36 -7.28
CA LEU A 29 7.46 -3.45 -6.95
C LEU A 29 6.64 -4.72 -6.97
N TYR A 30 7.10 -5.71 -7.73
CA TYR A 30 6.46 -7.01 -7.86
C TYR A 30 7.53 -8.08 -7.99
N PRO A 31 7.28 -9.30 -7.48
CA PRO A 31 8.19 -10.41 -7.72
C PRO A 31 8.27 -10.73 -9.21
N LEU A 32 9.41 -11.27 -9.66
CA LEU A 32 9.51 -11.86 -10.99
C LEU A 32 8.57 -13.07 -11.10
N SER A 33 8.18 -13.44 -12.32
CA SER A 33 7.45 -14.69 -12.54
C SER A 33 8.31 -15.89 -12.09
N LEU A 34 7.67 -16.99 -11.67
CA LEU A 34 8.36 -18.14 -11.08
C LEU A 34 9.45 -18.74 -12.00
N ASP A 35 9.24 -18.72 -13.31
CA ASP A 35 10.20 -19.14 -14.35
C ASP A 35 11.44 -18.25 -14.46
N ARG A 36 11.40 -17.06 -13.84
CA ARG A 36 12.46 -16.06 -13.84
C ARG A 36 13.07 -15.85 -12.45
N GLN A 37 12.62 -16.59 -11.45
CA GLN A 37 13.24 -16.62 -10.13
C GLN A 37 14.35 -17.69 -10.11
N GLU A 38 15.31 -17.57 -9.20
CA GLU A 38 16.36 -18.58 -9.03
C GLU A 38 15.75 -19.92 -8.60
N ASP A 39 16.23 -21.02 -9.18
CA ASP A 39 15.70 -22.36 -8.93
C ASP A 39 15.69 -22.69 -7.44
N GLY A 40 14.50 -23.01 -6.91
CA GLY A 40 14.28 -23.33 -5.50
C GLY A 40 13.98 -22.12 -4.60
N ASN A 41 14.13 -20.89 -5.09
CA ASN A 41 13.73 -19.69 -4.36
C ASN A 41 12.34 -19.22 -4.79
N THR A 42 11.35 -19.43 -3.93
CA THR A 42 9.95 -19.03 -4.17
C THR A 42 9.51 -17.84 -3.31
N VAL A 43 10.43 -17.26 -2.54
CA VAL A 43 10.14 -16.21 -1.56
C VAL A 43 11.01 -14.99 -1.82
N VAL A 44 10.38 -13.91 -2.27
CA VAL A 44 11.05 -12.61 -2.45
C VAL A 44 10.96 -11.79 -1.16
N LYS A 45 12.10 -11.28 -0.68
CA LYS A 45 12.20 -10.35 0.45
C LYS A 45 12.89 -9.07 0.00
N PHE A 46 12.44 -7.93 0.47
CA PHE A 46 13.09 -6.64 0.23
C PHE A 46 13.03 -5.79 1.50
N LEU A 47 14.05 -4.94 1.69
CA LEU A 47 14.07 -3.97 2.77
C LEU A 47 13.48 -2.65 2.26
N LEU A 48 12.51 -2.13 3.00
CA LEU A 48 11.88 -0.86 2.72
C LEU A 48 11.94 0.02 3.97
N SER A 49 12.51 1.21 3.83
CA SER A 49 12.59 2.21 4.89
C SER A 49 11.97 3.52 4.42
N GLY A 50 11.11 4.08 5.26
CA GLY A 50 10.64 5.46 5.13
C GLY A 50 11.53 6.41 5.94
N GLU A 51 11.61 7.67 5.51
CA GLU A 51 12.12 8.74 6.36
C GLU A 51 11.14 8.93 7.53
N LYS A 52 11.63 8.87 8.78
CA LYS A 52 10.80 9.09 9.97
C LYS A 52 10.28 10.52 9.97
N THR A 53 8.97 10.71 10.13
CA THR A 53 8.37 12.05 10.19
C THR A 53 7.44 12.16 11.39
N ASP A 54 7.27 13.36 11.95
CA ASP A 54 6.28 13.58 13.01
C ASP A 54 4.81 13.58 12.51
N SER A 55 4.57 13.22 11.24
CA SER A 55 3.24 13.20 10.63
C SER A 55 2.48 11.92 10.96
N VAL A 56 1.24 12.05 11.44
CA VAL A 56 0.30 10.95 11.70
C VAL A 56 0.05 10.08 10.43
N PHE A 57 0.24 10.68 9.26
CA PHE A 57 0.11 10.04 7.94
C PHE A 57 1.46 9.62 7.34
N GLU A 58 2.43 9.21 8.18
CA GLU A 58 3.67 8.63 7.68
C GLU A 58 3.39 7.33 6.90
N LEU A 59 4.05 7.18 5.75
CA LEU A 59 4.11 5.92 5.02
C LEU A 59 4.87 4.89 5.86
N GLY A 60 4.13 4.14 6.68
CA GLY A 60 4.69 3.14 7.59
C GLY A 60 4.72 1.72 6.98
N PRO A 61 5.49 0.80 7.58
CA PRO A 61 5.55 -0.60 7.17
C PRO A 61 4.17 -1.25 6.97
N VAL A 62 3.22 -0.96 7.87
CA VAL A 62 1.83 -1.45 7.81
C VAL A 62 1.15 -1.15 6.47
N PHE A 63 1.35 0.06 5.93
CA PHE A 63 0.77 0.43 4.63
C PHE A 63 1.35 -0.45 3.53
N PHE A 64 2.68 -0.57 3.47
CA PHE A 64 3.35 -1.33 2.42
C PHE A 64 3.01 -2.81 2.48
N GLU A 65 3.01 -3.42 3.67
CA GLU A 65 2.65 -4.84 3.82
C GLU A 65 1.22 -5.10 3.34
N ASN A 66 0.25 -4.26 3.73
CA ASN A 66 -1.13 -4.39 3.27
C ASN A 66 -1.28 -4.12 1.77
N TRP A 67 -0.58 -3.12 1.25
CA TRP A 67 -0.64 -2.75 -0.16
C TRP A 67 -0.04 -3.84 -1.06
N TYR A 68 1.13 -4.36 -0.73
CA TYR A 68 1.77 -5.42 -1.50
C TYR A 68 1.01 -6.74 -1.41
N ARG A 69 0.40 -7.06 -0.26
CA ARG A 69 -0.48 -8.23 -0.14
C ARG A 69 -1.76 -8.07 -0.96
N TYR A 70 -2.34 -6.88 -0.99
CA TYR A 70 -3.47 -6.58 -1.87
C TYR A 70 -3.08 -6.71 -3.36
N GLN A 71 -1.90 -6.23 -3.75
CA GLN A 71 -1.39 -6.42 -5.11
C GLN A 71 -1.19 -7.90 -5.46
N ASP A 72 -0.59 -8.67 -4.55
CA ASP A 72 -0.41 -10.12 -4.73
C ASP A 72 -1.76 -10.82 -4.97
N ASP A 73 -2.80 -10.48 -4.19
CA ASP A 73 -4.15 -11.02 -4.38
C ASP A 73 -4.75 -10.67 -5.75
N VAL A 74 -4.55 -9.45 -6.24
CA VAL A 74 -5.11 -8.98 -7.52
C VAL A 74 -4.30 -9.49 -8.72
N ASP A 75 -2.99 -9.27 -8.70
CA ASP A 75 -2.10 -9.48 -9.84
C ASP A 75 -1.64 -10.94 -9.97
N VAL A 76 -1.47 -11.65 -8.85
CA VAL A 76 -1.01 -13.05 -8.83
C VAL A 76 -2.18 -14.02 -8.68
N ASN A 77 -3.09 -13.76 -7.75
CA ASN A 77 -4.20 -14.67 -7.45
C ASN A 77 -5.48 -14.38 -8.26
N GLY A 78 -5.49 -13.34 -9.09
CA GLY A 78 -6.60 -13.02 -9.99
C GLY A 78 -7.83 -12.44 -9.29
N ALA A 79 -7.69 -11.90 -8.08
CA ALA A 79 -8.77 -11.17 -7.42
C ALA A 79 -9.16 -9.91 -8.21
N LYS A 80 -10.41 -9.47 -8.06
CA LYS A 80 -10.88 -8.25 -8.71
C LYS A 80 -10.37 -7.02 -7.96
N ILE A 81 -10.01 -5.98 -8.71
CA ILE A 81 -9.69 -4.66 -8.13
C ILE A 81 -10.94 -4.11 -7.43
N ASP A 82 -10.86 -3.94 -6.12
CA ASP A 82 -11.85 -3.22 -5.32
C ASP A 82 -11.35 -1.80 -5.07
N LEU A 83 -11.98 -0.84 -5.76
CA LEU A 83 -11.59 0.57 -5.67
C LEU A 83 -11.84 1.15 -4.27
N ILE A 84 -12.84 0.68 -3.53
CA ILE A 84 -13.13 1.18 -2.18
C ILE A 84 -12.03 0.72 -1.23
N GLN A 85 -11.64 -0.55 -1.32
CA GLN A 85 -10.51 -1.08 -0.56
C GLN A 85 -9.22 -0.33 -0.90
N LEU A 86 -8.95 -0.14 -2.19
CA LEU A 86 -7.78 0.58 -2.69
C LEU A 86 -7.71 2.00 -2.11
N PHE A 87 -8.79 2.78 -2.23
CA PHE A 87 -8.85 4.13 -1.69
C PHE A 87 -8.76 4.15 -0.16
N SER A 88 -9.36 3.18 0.54
CA SER A 88 -9.30 3.07 2.01
C SER A 88 -7.88 2.83 2.51
N THR A 89 -7.15 1.90 1.88
CA THR A 89 -5.75 1.59 2.23
C THR A 89 -4.81 2.76 1.93
N PHE A 90 -4.94 3.42 0.78
CA PHE A 90 -4.10 4.57 0.42
C PHE A 90 -4.35 5.78 1.33
N ASP A 91 -5.61 6.07 1.64
CA ASP A 91 -5.98 7.16 2.56
C ASP A 91 -5.38 6.96 3.96
N ALA A 92 -5.53 5.76 4.55
CA ALA A 92 -4.97 5.45 5.86
C ALA A 92 -3.42 5.37 5.86
N GLY A 93 -2.84 5.03 4.71
CA GLY A 93 -1.40 5.04 4.49
C GLY A 93 -0.79 6.43 4.31
N GLY A 94 -1.60 7.49 4.24
CA GLY A 94 -1.10 8.85 3.95
C GLY A 94 -0.66 9.04 2.50
N SER A 95 -1.09 8.14 1.61
CA SER A 95 -0.70 8.10 0.21
C SER A 95 -1.89 8.42 -0.70
N TYR A 96 -1.66 8.44 -2.01
CA TYR A 96 -2.71 8.62 -3.02
C TYR A 96 -2.40 7.79 -4.25
N ILE A 97 -3.43 7.52 -5.04
CA ILE A 97 -3.30 6.78 -6.30
C ILE A 97 -2.96 7.76 -7.42
N SER A 98 -1.97 7.44 -8.24
CA SER A 98 -1.68 8.26 -9.41
C SER A 98 -2.76 8.08 -10.47
N LEU A 99 -3.52 9.16 -10.69
CA LEU A 99 -4.57 9.20 -11.70
C LEU A 99 -3.97 9.32 -13.11
N PRO A 100 -4.73 8.94 -14.15
CA PRO A 100 -4.29 9.12 -15.53
C PRO A 100 -3.87 10.57 -15.82
N TRP A 101 -2.85 10.74 -16.66
CA TRP A 101 -2.24 12.04 -16.99
C TRP A 101 -3.22 13.10 -17.53
N TRP A 102 -4.38 12.68 -18.04
CA TRP A 102 -5.43 13.57 -18.54
C TRP A 102 -6.30 14.19 -17.43
N VAL A 103 -6.22 13.70 -16.19
CA VAL A 103 -6.96 14.25 -15.06
C VAL A 103 -6.22 15.50 -14.53
N PRO A 104 -6.81 16.71 -14.64
CA PRO A 104 -6.20 17.92 -14.11
C PRO A 104 -6.14 17.85 -12.58
N PHE A 105 -5.06 18.37 -11.98
CA PHE A 105 -4.84 18.34 -10.53
C PHE A 105 -4.96 16.93 -9.93
N GLY A 106 -4.53 15.90 -10.67
CA GLY A 106 -4.75 14.49 -10.34
C GLY A 106 -4.37 14.10 -8.90
N GLN A 107 -3.35 14.72 -8.31
CA GLN A 107 -2.99 14.51 -6.91
C GLN A 107 -4.10 14.97 -5.93
N THR A 108 -4.62 16.18 -6.11
CA THR A 108 -5.69 16.73 -5.27
C THR A 108 -6.95 15.90 -5.44
N VAL A 109 -7.32 15.59 -6.69
CA VAL A 109 -8.48 14.74 -7.00
C VAL A 109 -8.35 13.38 -6.34
N SER A 110 -7.18 12.74 -6.45
CA SER A 110 -6.93 11.42 -5.86
C SER A 110 -7.03 11.43 -4.34
N ARG A 111 -6.44 12.42 -3.67
CA ARG A 111 -6.56 12.59 -2.21
C ARG A 111 -8.00 12.80 -1.78
N THR A 112 -8.76 13.63 -2.51
CA THR A 112 -10.18 13.84 -2.24
C THR A 112 -10.99 12.55 -2.43
N MET A 113 -10.72 11.79 -3.49
CA MET A 113 -11.36 10.49 -3.70
C MET A 113 -11.00 9.48 -2.61
N ALA A 114 -9.74 9.44 -2.17
CA ALA A 114 -9.30 8.56 -1.09
C ALA A 114 -10.06 8.84 0.23
N LEU A 115 -10.25 10.12 0.54
CA LEU A 115 -11.01 10.54 1.72
C LEU A 115 -12.51 10.25 1.59
N VAL A 116 -13.14 10.60 0.47
CA VAL A 116 -14.59 10.44 0.29
C VAL A 116 -14.96 8.96 0.09
N VAL A 117 -14.29 8.29 -0.83
CA VAL A 117 -14.60 6.90 -1.21
C VAL A 117 -14.00 5.92 -0.21
N GLY A 118 -12.72 6.07 0.13
CA GLY A 118 -12.03 5.15 1.02
C GLY A 118 -12.48 5.31 2.47
N ARG A 119 -12.28 6.49 3.05
CA ARG A 119 -12.51 6.72 4.49
C ARG A 119 -13.99 6.80 4.83
N TRP A 120 -14.79 7.59 4.11
CA TRP A 120 -16.19 7.80 4.49
C TRP A 120 -17.08 6.65 3.98
N VAL A 121 -17.13 6.44 2.66
CA VAL A 121 -17.98 5.39 2.06
C VAL A 121 -17.48 4.01 2.47
N GLY A 122 -16.20 3.72 2.33
CA GLY A 122 -15.62 2.45 2.76
C GLY A 122 -15.78 2.22 4.25
N GLY A 123 -15.51 3.26 5.06
CA GLY A 123 -15.73 3.22 6.50
C GLY A 123 -17.16 2.86 6.87
N LEU A 124 -18.18 3.39 6.18
CA LEU A 124 -19.59 3.02 6.38
C LEU A 124 -19.89 1.57 5.95
N LEU A 125 -19.38 1.17 4.78
CA LEU A 125 -19.62 -0.14 4.18
C LEU A 125 -18.85 -1.30 4.87
N GLY A 126 -17.96 -1.00 5.81
CA GLY A 126 -17.22 -2.04 6.54
C GLY A 126 -15.81 -2.30 6.02
N TYR A 127 -15.31 -1.50 5.07
CA TYR A 127 -13.97 -1.62 4.54
C TYR A 127 -12.95 -1.14 5.56
N GLN A 128 -12.18 -2.07 6.11
CA GLN A 128 -11.03 -1.75 6.93
C GLN A 128 -9.81 -1.45 6.05
N PRO A 129 -9.02 -0.42 6.36
CA PRO A 129 -7.85 -0.06 5.57
C PRO A 129 -6.69 -1.06 5.70
N PHE A 130 -6.56 -1.70 6.88
CA PHE A 130 -5.51 -2.65 7.20
C PHE A 130 -6.10 -3.95 7.74
N TYR A 131 -5.52 -5.07 7.33
CA TYR A 131 -5.92 -6.41 7.73
C TYR A 131 -4.82 -7.05 8.57
N ARG A 132 -5.21 -7.65 9.70
CA ARG A 132 -4.28 -8.36 10.59
C ARG A 132 -3.46 -9.43 9.87
N LYS A 133 -4.09 -10.18 8.97
CA LYS A 133 -3.42 -11.23 8.18
C LYS A 133 -2.29 -10.72 7.28
N TRP A 134 -2.23 -9.41 7.03
CA TRP A 134 -1.29 -8.78 6.12
C TRP A 134 -0.31 -7.84 6.82
N THR A 135 -0.36 -7.71 8.15
CA THR A 135 0.51 -6.78 8.87
C THR A 135 1.27 -7.48 9.98
N SER A 136 2.55 -7.12 10.13
CA SER A 136 3.41 -7.57 11.22
C SER A 136 3.23 -6.72 12.48
N ASP A 137 2.93 -5.42 12.33
CA ASP A 137 2.69 -4.48 13.43
C ASP A 137 1.21 -4.06 13.53
N TRP A 138 0.43 -4.84 14.30
CA TRP A 138 -0.99 -4.54 14.51
C TRP A 138 -1.23 -3.32 15.41
N ASP A 139 -0.30 -3.00 16.31
CA ASP A 139 -0.44 -1.84 17.20
C ASP A 139 -0.34 -0.52 16.39
N MET A 140 0.59 -0.44 15.45
CA MET A 140 0.70 0.67 14.51
C MET A 140 -0.52 0.77 13.58
N ALA A 141 -1.05 -0.38 13.11
CA ALA A 141 -2.28 -0.41 12.32
C ALA A 141 -3.49 0.14 13.10
N CYS A 142 -3.64 -0.25 14.37
CA CYS A 142 -4.68 0.27 15.27
C CYS A 142 -4.53 1.78 15.50
N GLN A 143 -3.32 2.25 15.79
CA GLN A 143 -3.06 3.67 16.00
C GLN A 143 -3.46 4.52 14.78
N LYS A 144 -3.15 4.04 13.56
CA LYS A 144 -3.57 4.72 12.33
C LYS A 144 -5.08 4.70 12.16
N MET A 145 -5.74 3.57 12.38
CA MET A 145 -7.20 3.46 12.26
C MET A 145 -7.95 4.32 13.30
N GLU A 146 -7.42 4.47 14.52
CA GLU A 146 -7.99 5.31 15.58
C GLU A 146 -7.97 6.80 15.25
N SER A 147 -7.09 7.25 14.35
CA SER A 147 -6.99 8.65 13.95
C SER A 147 -8.21 9.17 13.18
N SER A 148 -9.06 8.26 12.67
CA SER A 148 -10.24 8.59 11.88
C SER A 148 -11.51 8.06 12.54
N PHE A 149 -12.52 8.91 12.66
CA PHE A 149 -13.81 8.55 13.26
C PHE A 149 -14.47 7.33 12.58
N PHE A 150 -14.40 7.27 11.25
CA PHE A 150 -15.03 6.20 10.46
C PHE A 150 -14.28 4.87 10.54
N GLN A 151 -12.97 4.90 10.80
CA GLN A 151 -12.12 3.72 10.80
C GLN A 151 -11.78 3.23 12.22
N ARG A 152 -11.94 4.07 13.25
CA ARG A 152 -11.65 3.74 14.65
C ARG A 152 -12.35 2.47 15.13
N ARG A 153 -13.54 2.15 14.60
CA ARG A 153 -14.26 0.92 14.94
C ARG A 153 -13.54 -0.38 14.56
N PHE A 154 -12.57 -0.32 13.65
CA PHE A 154 -11.78 -1.46 13.21
C PHE A 154 -10.48 -1.64 14.02
N ALA A 155 -10.13 -0.65 14.86
CA ALA A 155 -8.96 -0.73 15.72
C ALA A 155 -9.26 -1.59 16.96
N ASP A 156 -8.98 -2.88 16.84
CA ASP A 156 -9.17 -3.84 17.92
C ASP A 156 -7.82 -4.24 18.54
N ARG A 157 -7.44 -3.52 19.60
CA ARG A 157 -6.18 -3.76 20.32
C ARG A 157 -6.18 -5.04 21.17
N SER A 158 -7.32 -5.70 21.39
CA SER A 158 -7.32 -6.97 22.12
C SER A 158 -6.80 -8.14 21.26
N LYS A 159 -6.65 -7.92 19.95
CA LYS A 159 -6.16 -8.90 18.98
C LYS A 159 -4.64 -8.84 18.77
N LYS A 160 -3.85 -8.50 19.80
CA LYS A 160 -2.38 -8.48 19.69
C LYS A 160 -1.87 -9.81 19.14
N MET A 161 -0.81 -9.73 18.33
CA MET A 161 -0.05 -10.90 17.91
C MET A 161 0.84 -11.28 19.10
N ASP A 162 0.66 -12.50 19.59
CA ASP A 162 1.62 -13.15 20.49
C ASP A 162 2.93 -13.43 19.74
#